data_AF-A0AAN8PQX7-F1
#
_entry.id   AF-A0AAN8PQX7-F1
#
_cell.length_a   1.000
_cell.length_b   1.000
_cell.length_c   1.000
_cell.angle_alpha   90.00
_cell.angle_beta   90.00
_cell.angle_gamma   90.00
#
_symmetry.space_group_name_H-M   'P 1'
#
loop_
_entity.id
_entity.type
_entity.pdbx_description
1 polymer ?
#
loop_
_entity_poly.entity_id
_entity_poly.type
_entity_poly.pdbx_seq_one_letter_code
_entity_poly.pdbx_strand_id
1 'polypeptide(L)'
;MDPDVSIMYCVRHSQFRSRNQIAVCLDNEYNRKSLPQKLDEAMEDVWKQRVDTNPKLFNGTKFRLDSVKEEDGGVVTINLGVTCYKEYLGTNWSKEPKLLQEYGREKYNNAQACLSDPLGVGSLVVTSDNYVIFLHRSKYCGEAPNLWDIPGGHAEPEELVGKKHFEEIDLTSMKPEAVVDEIFSSIIREIRDEVNIPESSLSKPKMIGIARNITSASRPSIEFYVQCYKSSSEILSLYKQGSQAEADESTNIKFVPLNRVVKLEENDAEFWNELAPSAKGCLILYRIAIDLYDEQKIR
;
A
#
# COMPACT_ATOMS: atom_id res chain seq x y z
N MET A 1 9.80 14.49 9.85
CA MET A 1 8.95 13.30 9.62
C MET A 1 9.51 12.11 10.37
N ASP A 2 8.69 11.09 10.64
CA ASP A 2 9.19 9.75 10.97
C ASP A 2 10.18 9.27 9.88
N PRO A 3 11.36 8.72 10.23
CA PRO A 3 12.40 8.38 9.25
C PRO A 3 12.06 7.20 8.34
N ASP A 4 11.01 6.42 8.66
CA ASP A 4 10.61 5.25 7.88
C ASP A 4 9.61 5.58 6.77
N VAL A 5 9.10 6.81 6.74
CA VAL A 5 8.01 7.23 5.86
C VAL A 5 8.36 8.52 5.12
N SER A 6 7.99 8.60 3.84
CA SER A 6 7.89 9.88 3.11
C SER A 6 6.51 10.02 2.46
N ILE A 7 6.10 11.25 2.17
CA ILE A 7 4.80 11.55 1.54
C ILE A 7 5.01 11.86 0.07
N MET A 8 4.32 11.12 -0.81
CA MET A 8 4.33 11.35 -2.25
C MET A 8 3.18 12.26 -2.69
N TYR A 9 2.01 12.11 -2.08
CA TYR A 9 0.84 12.96 -2.33
C TYR A 9 -0.08 12.96 -1.11
N CYS A 10 -0.77 14.07 -0.86
CA CYS A 10 -1.74 14.18 0.22
C CYS A 10 -2.85 15.18 -0.14
N VAL A 11 -4.08 14.87 0.24
CA VAL A 11 -5.18 15.83 0.24
C VAL A 11 -5.10 16.73 1.49
N ARG A 12 -5.83 17.85 1.47
CA ARG A 12 -5.88 18.83 2.58
C ARG A 12 -7.32 19.18 2.94
N HIS A 13 -7.53 19.80 4.10
CA HIS A 13 -8.84 20.35 4.52
C HIS A 13 -9.99 19.34 4.47
N SER A 14 -9.70 18.08 4.84
CA SER A 14 -10.61 16.93 4.82
C SER A 14 -11.22 16.63 3.43
N GLN A 15 -10.59 17.08 2.35
CA GLN A 15 -11.06 16.86 0.98
C GLN A 15 -10.61 15.50 0.42
N PHE A 16 -10.91 14.42 1.15
CA PHE A 16 -10.63 13.05 0.67
C PHE A 16 -11.29 12.82 -0.69
N ARG A 17 -10.56 12.19 -1.61
CA ARG A 17 -11.02 12.01 -2.99
C ARG A 17 -11.86 10.75 -3.12
N SER A 18 -13.10 10.90 -3.58
CA SER A 18 -13.89 9.74 -3.98
C SER A 18 -13.41 9.21 -5.32
N ARG A 19 -13.82 7.98 -5.66
CA ARG A 19 -13.54 7.32 -6.94
C ARG A 19 -13.55 8.30 -8.11
N ASN A 20 -14.67 9.01 -8.33
CA ASN A 20 -14.87 9.86 -9.52
C ASN A 20 -13.90 11.05 -9.64
N GLN A 21 -13.07 11.28 -8.63
CA GLN A 21 -12.01 12.29 -8.63
C GLN A 21 -10.62 11.66 -8.84
N ILE A 22 -10.55 10.35 -9.09
CA ILE A 22 -9.33 9.61 -9.36
C ILE A 22 -9.38 9.12 -10.81
N ALA A 23 -8.29 9.39 -11.54
CA ALA A 23 -8.02 8.85 -12.85
C ALA A 23 -6.70 8.08 -12.80
N VAL A 24 -6.49 7.18 -13.77
CA VAL A 24 -5.20 6.53 -13.97
C VAL A 24 -4.75 6.69 -15.42
N CYS A 25 -3.44 6.80 -15.61
CA CYS A 25 -2.80 6.71 -16.91
C CYS A 25 -1.97 5.44 -16.94
N LEU A 26 -2.27 4.53 -17.87
CA LEU A 26 -1.57 3.26 -18.04
C LEU A 26 -0.64 3.36 -19.24
N ASP A 27 0.66 3.16 -19.04
CA ASP A 27 1.62 3.12 -20.13
C ASP A 27 2.87 2.33 -19.73
N ASN A 28 3.50 1.69 -20.72
CA ASN A 28 4.76 0.96 -20.53
C ASN A 28 5.92 1.88 -20.17
N GLU A 29 5.84 3.19 -20.47
CA GLU A 29 6.83 4.17 -20.02
C GLU A 29 6.92 4.27 -18.49
N TYR A 30 5.83 3.95 -17.79
CA TYR A 30 5.74 3.88 -16.33
C TYR A 30 6.18 2.52 -15.76
N ASN A 31 6.65 1.59 -16.60
CA ASN A 31 7.31 0.38 -16.11
C ASN A 31 8.73 0.70 -15.63
N ARG A 32 9.27 -0.19 -14.79
CA ARG A 32 10.65 -0.13 -14.33
C ARG A 32 11.61 -0.07 -15.52
N LYS A 33 12.63 0.79 -15.44
CA LYS A 33 13.71 0.87 -16.43
C LYS A 33 14.69 -0.28 -16.24
N SER A 34 15.22 -0.78 -17.35
CA SER A 34 16.18 -1.89 -17.35
C SER A 34 17.45 -1.55 -16.55
N LEU A 35 17.94 -2.56 -15.85
CA LEU A 35 19.22 -2.52 -15.16
C LEU A 35 20.34 -2.99 -16.11
N PRO A 36 21.62 -2.77 -15.77
CA PRO A 36 22.72 -3.48 -16.41
C PRO A 36 22.49 -5.00 -16.35
N GLN A 37 22.79 -5.72 -17.43
CA GLN A 37 22.52 -7.16 -17.58
C GLN A 37 22.92 -8.01 -16.36
N LYS A 38 24.11 -7.75 -15.78
CA LYS A 38 24.59 -8.49 -14.60
C LYS A 38 23.68 -8.35 -13.37
N LEU A 39 23.02 -7.21 -13.21
CA LEU A 39 22.08 -6.98 -12.11
C LEU A 39 20.71 -7.61 -12.40
N ASP A 40 20.25 -7.61 -13.65
CA ASP A 40 19.05 -8.36 -14.05
C ASP A 40 19.25 -9.88 -13.88
N GLU A 41 20.42 -10.42 -14.26
CA GLU A 41 20.78 -11.83 -14.03
C GLU A 41 20.81 -12.18 -12.54
N ALA A 42 21.31 -11.29 -11.69
CA ALA A 42 21.30 -11.51 -10.24
C ALA A 42 19.88 -11.61 -9.66
N MET A 43 18.89 -10.93 -10.24
CA MET A 43 17.49 -11.06 -9.79
C MET A 43 16.91 -12.44 -10.09
N GLU A 44 17.25 -13.03 -11.24
CA GLU A 44 16.87 -14.40 -11.60
C GLU A 44 17.39 -15.42 -10.58
N ASP A 45 18.64 -15.24 -10.14
CA ASP A 45 19.27 -16.12 -9.15
C ASP A 45 18.62 -15.99 -7.78
N VAL A 46 18.31 -14.75 -7.34
CA VAL A 46 17.57 -14.50 -6.08
C VAL A 46 16.20 -15.17 -6.13
N TRP A 47 15.48 -15.04 -7.25
CA TRP A 47 14.18 -15.66 -7.41
C TRP A 47 14.25 -17.19 -7.33
N LYS A 48 15.18 -17.82 -8.08
CA LYS A 48 15.39 -19.27 -8.03
C LYS A 48 15.67 -19.74 -6.61
N GLN A 49 16.59 -19.08 -5.89
CA GLN A 49 16.91 -19.43 -4.51
C GLN A 49 15.69 -19.34 -3.57
N ARG A 50 14.84 -18.33 -3.76
CA ARG A 50 13.62 -18.14 -2.96
C ARG A 50 12.58 -19.23 -3.24
N VAL A 51 12.37 -19.58 -4.51
CA VAL A 51 11.46 -20.66 -4.92
C VAL A 51 11.97 -22.01 -4.42
N ASP A 52 13.28 -22.27 -4.49
CA ASP A 52 13.89 -23.50 -3.97
C ASP A 52 13.67 -23.64 -2.44
N THR A 53 13.68 -22.50 -1.73
CA THR A 53 13.45 -22.47 -0.27
C THR A 53 11.96 -22.56 0.08
N ASN A 54 11.09 -21.95 -0.72
CA ASN A 54 9.64 -21.97 -0.54
C ASN A 54 8.93 -22.28 -1.87
N PRO A 55 8.69 -23.57 -2.19
CA PRO A 55 8.07 -23.96 -3.45
C PRO A 55 6.63 -23.48 -3.65
N LYS A 56 5.98 -22.95 -2.61
CA LYS A 56 4.65 -22.33 -2.71
C LYS A 56 4.69 -20.87 -3.18
N LEU A 57 5.88 -20.28 -3.26
CA LEU A 57 6.07 -18.92 -3.74
C LEU A 57 5.70 -18.84 -5.22
N PHE A 58 4.84 -17.90 -5.59
CA PHE A 58 4.47 -17.64 -6.98
C PHE A 58 4.75 -16.18 -7.34
N ASN A 59 5.00 -15.93 -8.64
CA ASN A 59 5.26 -14.58 -9.13
C ASN A 59 3.95 -13.87 -9.46
N GLY A 60 3.34 -13.21 -8.46
CA GLY A 60 2.12 -12.42 -8.65
C GLY A 60 2.38 -11.11 -9.41
N THR A 61 1.45 -10.72 -10.28
CA THR A 61 1.49 -9.45 -11.02
C THR A 61 1.02 -8.30 -10.16
N LYS A 62 1.64 -7.13 -10.29
CA LYS A 62 1.28 -5.94 -9.49
C LYS A 62 1.23 -4.71 -10.39
N PHE A 63 0.43 -3.72 -10.02
CA PHE A 63 0.60 -2.38 -10.59
C PHE A 63 1.88 -1.75 -10.06
N ARG A 64 2.63 -1.04 -10.90
CA ARG A 64 3.76 -0.21 -10.49
C ARG A 64 3.30 1.24 -10.42
N LEU A 65 3.48 1.90 -9.28
CA LEU A 65 3.22 3.34 -9.19
C LEU A 65 4.45 4.12 -9.63
N ASP A 66 4.32 4.90 -10.69
CA ASP A 66 5.40 5.76 -11.17
C ASP A 66 5.30 7.17 -10.59
N SER A 67 4.16 7.82 -10.80
CA SER A 67 3.96 9.22 -10.46
C SER A 67 2.49 9.52 -10.18
N VAL A 68 2.24 10.65 -9.54
CA VAL A 68 0.90 11.16 -9.23
C VAL A 68 0.87 12.64 -9.51
N LYS A 69 -0.24 13.12 -10.09
CA LYS A 69 -0.46 14.53 -10.38
C LYS A 69 -1.88 14.90 -10.01
N GLU A 70 -2.04 16.06 -9.41
CA GLU A 70 -3.35 16.68 -9.26
C GLU A 70 -3.55 17.71 -10.38
N GLU A 71 -4.66 17.58 -11.11
CA GLU A 71 -5.05 18.46 -12.20
C GLU A 71 -5.95 19.60 -11.71
N ASP A 72 -6.05 20.66 -12.53
CA ASP A 72 -6.97 21.76 -12.28
C ASP A 72 -8.41 21.22 -12.16
N GLY A 73 -9.06 21.50 -11.03
CA GLY A 73 -10.37 20.92 -10.69
C GLY A 73 -10.32 19.79 -9.66
N GLY A 74 -9.13 19.42 -9.17
CA GLY A 74 -8.96 18.50 -8.04
C GLY A 74 -9.08 17.02 -8.39
N VAL A 75 -8.96 16.69 -9.69
CA VAL A 75 -8.83 15.30 -10.16
C VAL A 75 -7.38 14.86 -9.95
N VAL A 76 -7.20 13.68 -9.37
CA VAL A 76 -5.88 13.08 -9.13
C VAL A 76 -5.64 12.00 -10.17
N THR A 77 -4.65 12.22 -11.02
CA THR A 77 -4.21 11.27 -12.04
C THR A 77 -3.01 10.49 -11.52
N ILE A 78 -3.13 9.16 -11.49
CA ILE A 78 -2.12 8.23 -11.03
C ILE A 78 -1.52 7.52 -12.24
N ASN A 79 -0.21 7.70 -12.47
CA ASN A 79 0.49 7.06 -13.58
C ASN A 79 1.01 5.69 -13.14
N LEU A 80 0.52 4.65 -13.82
CA LEU A 80 0.77 3.26 -13.46
C LEU A 80 1.39 2.49 -14.63
N GLY A 81 2.41 1.71 -14.29
CA GLY A 81 2.89 0.60 -15.10
C GLY A 81 2.46 -0.73 -14.48
N VAL A 82 3.16 -1.79 -14.87
CA VAL A 82 3.08 -3.12 -14.26
C VAL A 82 4.45 -3.58 -13.80
N THR A 83 4.44 -4.42 -12.77
CA THR A 83 5.61 -5.12 -12.25
C THR A 83 5.15 -6.47 -11.68
N CYS A 84 6.03 -7.19 -11.01
CA CYS A 84 5.68 -8.44 -10.35
C CYS A 84 6.46 -8.64 -9.06
N TYR A 85 5.99 -9.60 -8.26
CA TYR A 85 6.58 -9.91 -6.96
C TYR A 85 8.07 -10.31 -7.05
N LYS A 86 8.46 -10.99 -8.12
CA LYS A 86 9.85 -11.32 -8.41
C LYS A 86 10.73 -10.08 -8.57
N GLU A 87 10.28 -9.10 -9.36
CA GLU A 87 11.03 -7.85 -9.54
C GLU A 87 11.12 -7.07 -8.23
N TYR A 88 10.06 -7.08 -7.42
CA TYR A 88 10.08 -6.47 -6.09
C TYR A 88 11.17 -7.07 -5.19
N LEU A 89 11.23 -8.40 -5.12
CA LEU A 89 12.27 -9.09 -4.37
C LEU A 89 13.68 -8.83 -4.91
N GLY A 90 13.82 -8.69 -6.22
CA GLY A 90 15.08 -8.42 -6.91
C GLY A 90 15.55 -6.97 -6.83
N THR A 91 14.65 -6.02 -6.49
CA THR A 91 14.95 -4.58 -6.51
C THR A 91 14.75 -3.94 -5.13
N ASN A 92 13.51 -3.59 -4.78
CA ASN A 92 13.18 -2.94 -3.50
C ASN A 92 13.66 -3.75 -2.29
N TRP A 93 13.50 -5.08 -2.33
CA TRP A 93 13.91 -5.99 -1.26
C TRP A 93 15.27 -6.65 -1.51
N SER A 94 16.05 -6.11 -2.44
CA SER A 94 17.42 -6.57 -2.68
C SER A 94 18.33 -6.27 -1.47
N LYS A 95 19.55 -6.81 -1.48
CA LYS A 95 20.54 -6.51 -0.43
C LYS A 95 21.01 -5.05 -0.46
N GLU A 96 21.01 -4.43 -1.64
CA GLU A 96 21.59 -3.10 -1.86
C GLU A 96 20.65 -2.21 -2.70
N PRO A 97 19.40 -1.96 -2.26
CA PRO A 97 18.44 -1.17 -3.04
C PRO A 97 18.92 0.27 -3.25
N LYS A 98 19.75 0.79 -2.35
CA LYS A 98 20.37 2.12 -2.47
C LYS A 98 21.26 2.26 -3.71
N LEU A 99 21.99 1.21 -4.09
CA LEU A 99 22.80 1.24 -5.32
C LEU A 99 21.92 1.33 -6.57
N LEU A 100 20.76 0.66 -6.56
CA LEU A 100 19.79 0.77 -7.66
C LEU A 100 19.17 2.18 -7.70
N GLN A 101 18.94 2.78 -6.53
CA GLN A 101 18.46 4.16 -6.44
C GLN A 101 19.48 5.19 -6.92
N GLU A 102 20.76 5.00 -6.59
CA GLU A 102 21.86 5.84 -7.09
C GLU A 102 21.98 5.72 -8.61
N TYR A 103 21.99 4.49 -9.14
CA TYR A 103 22.00 4.26 -10.58
C TYR A 103 20.80 4.90 -11.29
N GLY A 104 19.60 4.76 -10.72
CA GLY A 104 18.39 5.38 -11.24
C GLY A 104 18.49 6.91 -11.28
N ARG A 105 19.05 7.50 -10.22
CA ARG A 105 19.27 8.95 -10.11
C ARG A 105 20.29 9.45 -11.13
N GLU A 106 21.40 8.74 -11.32
CA GLU A 106 22.45 9.12 -12.27
C GLU A 106 22.02 8.96 -13.73
N LYS A 107 21.35 7.84 -14.08
CA LYS A 107 21.03 7.52 -15.47
C LYS A 107 19.70 8.09 -15.95
N TYR A 108 18.69 8.13 -15.07
CA TYR A 108 17.32 8.48 -15.43
C TYR A 108 16.79 9.70 -14.67
N ASN A 109 17.62 10.35 -13.85
CA ASN A 109 17.21 11.47 -12.98
C ASN A 109 16.02 11.11 -12.06
N ASN A 110 15.91 9.84 -11.69
CA ASN A 110 14.83 9.33 -10.83
C ASN A 110 15.34 8.13 -10.03
N ALA A 111 15.42 8.29 -8.71
CA ALA A 111 15.88 7.23 -7.80
C ALA A 111 15.02 5.96 -7.86
N GLN A 112 13.75 6.07 -8.23
CA GLN A 112 12.84 4.93 -8.32
C GLN A 112 12.77 4.31 -9.71
N ALA A 113 13.48 4.86 -10.71
CA ALA A 113 13.39 4.42 -12.10
C ALA A 113 13.67 2.92 -12.28
N CYS A 114 14.59 2.37 -11.48
CA CYS A 114 15.04 0.99 -11.57
C CYS A 114 14.46 0.07 -10.48
N LEU A 115 13.47 0.55 -9.73
CA LEU A 115 12.78 -0.23 -8.70
C LEU A 115 11.41 -0.69 -9.21
N SER A 116 10.99 -1.86 -8.72
CA SER A 116 9.69 -2.46 -9.02
C SER A 116 8.54 -1.58 -8.53
N ASP A 117 8.66 -1.04 -7.31
CA ASP A 117 7.67 -0.15 -6.68
C ASP A 117 6.20 -0.65 -6.85
N PRO A 118 5.90 -1.90 -6.42
CA PRO A 118 4.53 -2.40 -6.52
C PRO A 118 3.63 -1.57 -5.61
N LEU A 119 2.49 -1.16 -6.17
CA LEU A 119 1.50 -0.33 -5.50
C LEU A 119 0.79 -1.09 -4.38
N GLY A 120 0.98 -0.65 -3.13
CA GLY A 120 0.16 -1.07 -2.00
C GLY A 120 -1.15 -0.28 -1.89
N VAL A 121 -2.09 -0.83 -1.13
CA VAL A 121 -3.27 -0.12 -0.64
C VAL A 121 -3.42 -0.34 0.86
N GLY A 122 -3.80 0.69 1.61
CA GLY A 122 -4.08 0.61 3.04
C GLY A 122 -5.29 1.45 3.43
N SER A 123 -5.88 1.17 4.59
CA SER A 123 -7.07 1.89 5.06
C SER A 123 -7.05 2.28 6.53
N LEU A 124 -7.34 3.55 6.80
CA LEU A 124 -7.85 4.00 8.08
C LEU A 124 -9.33 3.63 8.20
N VAL A 125 -9.60 2.46 8.80
CA VAL A 125 -10.97 2.04 9.10
C VAL A 125 -11.42 2.65 10.43
N VAL A 126 -12.45 3.50 10.38
CA VAL A 126 -13.05 4.13 11.58
C VAL A 126 -14.38 3.45 11.90
N THR A 127 -14.54 2.94 13.11
CA THR A 127 -15.75 2.25 13.59
C THR A 127 -16.88 3.24 13.93
N SER A 128 -18.10 2.73 14.13
CA SER A 128 -19.27 3.57 14.47
C SER A 128 -19.16 4.21 15.85
N ASP A 129 -18.31 3.67 16.73
CA ASP A 129 -17.97 4.18 18.06
C ASP A 129 -16.63 4.94 18.10
N ASN A 130 -16.13 5.40 16.94
CA ASN A 130 -14.95 6.26 16.77
C ASN A 130 -13.61 5.64 17.21
N TYR A 131 -13.40 4.36 16.91
CA TYR A 131 -12.10 3.69 17.04
C TYR A 131 -11.49 3.43 15.67
N VAL A 132 -10.15 3.37 15.62
CA VAL A 132 -9.39 2.92 14.47
C VAL A 132 -8.90 1.49 14.71
N ILE A 133 -8.96 0.67 13.67
CA ILE A 133 -8.55 -0.73 13.69
C ILE A 133 -7.05 -0.85 13.40
N PHE A 134 -6.36 -1.67 14.18
CA PHE A 134 -5.00 -2.11 13.93
C PHE A 134 -4.92 -3.64 14.02
N LEU A 135 -4.12 -4.26 13.15
CA LEU A 135 -3.88 -5.69 13.07
C LEU A 135 -2.42 -5.98 13.42
N HIS A 136 -2.18 -6.93 14.32
CA HIS A 136 -0.83 -7.38 14.62
C HIS A 136 -0.41 -8.42 13.59
N ARG A 137 0.56 -8.08 12.73
CA ARG A 137 1.00 -8.91 11.62
C ARG A 137 1.65 -10.19 12.13
N SER A 138 1.35 -11.30 11.47
CA SER A 138 1.95 -12.60 11.73
C SER A 138 3.46 -12.57 11.49
N LYS A 139 4.20 -13.43 12.21
CA LYS A 139 5.65 -13.61 11.99
C LYS A 139 5.99 -14.18 10.61
N TYR A 140 5.00 -14.71 9.90
CA TYR A 140 5.14 -15.31 8.57
C TYR A 140 4.89 -14.33 7.43
N CYS A 141 4.43 -13.11 7.72
CA CYS A 141 4.24 -12.06 6.72
C CYS A 141 5.59 -11.70 6.07
N GLY A 142 5.58 -11.51 4.75
CA GLY A 142 6.78 -11.14 3.99
C GLY A 142 7.31 -9.74 4.32
N GLU A 143 6.40 -8.81 4.65
CA GLU A 143 6.71 -7.43 5.05
C GLU A 143 6.27 -7.18 6.50
N ALA A 144 7.10 -6.43 7.24
CA ALA A 144 6.82 -5.95 8.60
C ALA A 144 6.29 -7.03 9.59
N PRO A 145 6.92 -8.22 9.69
CA PRO A 145 6.44 -9.27 10.59
C PRO A 145 6.49 -8.83 12.06
N ASN A 146 5.46 -9.17 12.84
CA ASN A 146 5.30 -8.79 14.25
C ASN A 146 5.16 -7.27 14.52
N LEU A 147 4.79 -6.48 13.51
CA LEU A 147 4.41 -5.08 13.70
C LEU A 147 2.89 -4.93 13.64
N TRP A 148 2.39 -3.86 14.25
CA TRP A 148 1.00 -3.45 14.11
C TRP A 148 0.81 -2.69 12.82
N ASP A 149 -0.23 -3.02 12.06
CA ASP A 149 -0.54 -2.38 10.80
C ASP A 149 -2.01 -2.01 10.72
N ILE A 150 -2.38 -1.28 9.68
CA ILE A 150 -3.75 -1.04 9.27
C ILE A 150 -4.21 -2.14 8.28
N PRO A 151 -5.53 -2.37 8.11
CA PRO A 151 -6.00 -3.27 7.08
C PRO A 151 -5.59 -2.80 5.68
N GLY A 152 -5.09 -3.71 4.85
CA GLY A 152 -4.54 -3.37 3.54
C GLY A 152 -3.91 -4.55 2.80
N GLY A 153 -3.36 -4.26 1.62
CA GLY A 153 -2.81 -5.27 0.73
C GLY A 153 -2.48 -4.69 -0.64
N HIS A 154 -2.98 -5.31 -1.72
CA HIS A 154 -2.61 -4.92 -3.08
C HIS A 154 -3.78 -4.96 -4.06
N ALA A 155 -3.87 -3.91 -4.89
CA ALA A 155 -4.61 -3.99 -6.14
C ALA A 155 -3.78 -4.76 -7.17
N GLU A 156 -4.37 -5.70 -7.89
CA GLU A 156 -3.63 -6.56 -8.81
C GLU A 156 -4.19 -6.54 -10.25
N PRO A 157 -3.33 -6.53 -11.29
CA PRO A 157 -3.77 -6.69 -12.67
C PRO A 157 -4.56 -7.98 -12.91
N GLU A 158 -4.26 -9.06 -12.16
CA GLU A 158 -4.92 -10.36 -12.35
C GLU A 158 -6.43 -10.32 -12.11
N GLU A 159 -6.91 -9.41 -11.27
CA GLU A 159 -8.36 -9.20 -11.03
C GLU A 159 -9.06 -8.63 -12.28
N LEU A 160 -8.32 -8.00 -13.19
CA LEU A 160 -8.85 -7.39 -14.41
C LEU A 160 -8.67 -8.25 -15.65
N VAL A 161 -7.53 -8.94 -15.75
CA VAL A 161 -7.15 -9.69 -16.97
C VAL A 161 -7.06 -11.20 -16.75
N GLY A 162 -7.39 -11.67 -15.55
CA GLY A 162 -7.21 -13.05 -15.11
C GLY A 162 -5.76 -13.39 -14.82
N LYS A 163 -5.55 -14.59 -14.27
CA LYS A 163 -4.22 -15.11 -13.95
C LYS A 163 -3.41 -15.33 -15.23
N LYS A 164 -2.34 -14.55 -15.41
CA LYS A 164 -1.41 -14.60 -16.55
C LYS A 164 0.03 -14.56 -16.07
N HIS A 165 0.96 -14.99 -16.92
CA HIS A 165 2.37 -14.71 -16.67
C HIS A 165 2.63 -13.20 -16.82
N PHE A 166 3.61 -12.68 -16.08
CA PHE A 166 3.90 -11.25 -16.07
C PHE A 166 4.22 -10.72 -17.48
N GLU A 167 4.94 -11.50 -18.28
CA GLU A 167 5.33 -11.17 -19.64
C GLU A 167 4.13 -11.10 -20.62
N GLU A 168 2.97 -11.63 -20.23
CA GLU A 168 1.73 -11.64 -21.00
C GLU A 168 0.77 -10.50 -20.60
N ILE A 169 1.14 -9.68 -19.61
CA ILE A 169 0.33 -8.55 -19.17
C ILE A 169 0.41 -7.43 -20.21
N ASP A 170 -0.72 -7.17 -20.85
CA ASP A 170 -0.91 -6.09 -21.80
C ASP A 170 -1.70 -4.95 -21.15
N LEU A 171 -1.02 -3.84 -20.86
CA LEU A 171 -1.63 -2.63 -20.29
C LEU A 171 -2.78 -2.09 -21.14
N THR A 172 -2.72 -2.23 -22.47
CA THR A 172 -3.75 -1.70 -23.39
C THR A 172 -5.06 -2.48 -23.32
N SER A 173 -5.03 -3.69 -22.75
CA SER A 173 -6.23 -4.50 -22.50
C SER A 173 -7.02 -4.04 -21.27
N MET A 174 -6.41 -3.23 -20.39
CA MET A 174 -7.05 -2.72 -19.18
C MET A 174 -7.62 -1.32 -19.41
N LYS A 175 -8.91 -1.15 -19.12
CA LYS A 175 -9.54 0.17 -19.15
C LYS A 175 -9.12 0.97 -17.92
N PRO A 176 -8.70 2.23 -18.05
CA PRO A 176 -8.33 3.07 -16.91
C PRO A 176 -9.37 3.08 -15.79
N GLU A 177 -10.66 3.20 -16.13
CA GLU A 177 -11.74 3.22 -15.15
C GLU A 177 -11.82 1.91 -14.37
N ALA A 178 -11.59 0.77 -15.02
CA ALA A 178 -11.61 -0.54 -14.37
C ALA A 178 -10.42 -0.71 -13.41
N VAL A 179 -9.26 -0.13 -13.72
CA VAL A 179 -8.12 -0.10 -12.79
C VAL A 179 -8.43 0.76 -11.57
N VAL A 180 -9.08 1.91 -11.73
CA VAL A 180 -9.56 2.69 -10.58
C VAL A 180 -10.61 1.90 -9.78
N ASP A 181 -11.47 1.10 -10.43
CA ASP A 181 -12.45 0.25 -9.74
C ASP A 181 -11.74 -0.80 -8.91
N GLU A 182 -10.73 -1.45 -9.47
CA GLU A 182 -9.95 -2.45 -8.75
C GLU A 182 -9.19 -1.83 -7.57
N ILE A 183 -8.56 -0.66 -7.71
CA ILE A 183 -7.87 0.01 -6.61
C ILE A 183 -8.81 0.33 -5.42
N PHE A 184 -10.04 0.76 -5.70
CA PHE A 184 -11.02 1.06 -4.64
C PHE A 184 -11.74 -0.20 -4.13
N SER A 185 -11.89 -1.23 -4.96
CA SER A 185 -12.55 -2.47 -4.56
C SER A 185 -11.61 -3.37 -3.77
N SER A 186 -10.30 -3.34 -4.09
CA SER A 186 -9.28 -4.10 -3.38
C SER A 186 -9.28 -3.77 -1.90
N ILE A 187 -9.30 -2.48 -1.53
CA ILE A 187 -9.26 -2.13 -0.10
C ILE A 187 -10.51 -2.59 0.66
N ILE A 188 -11.68 -2.64 0.03
CA ILE A 188 -12.89 -3.23 0.64
C ILE A 188 -12.75 -4.74 0.80
N ARG A 189 -12.17 -5.40 -0.22
CA ARG A 189 -11.84 -6.82 -0.20
C ARG A 189 -10.84 -7.16 0.92
N GLU A 190 -9.76 -6.40 1.07
CA GLU A 190 -8.77 -6.61 2.14
C GLU A 190 -9.41 -6.47 3.53
N ILE A 191 -10.23 -5.43 3.76
CA ILE A 191 -10.92 -5.26 5.05
C ILE A 191 -11.83 -6.48 5.36
N ARG A 192 -12.50 -7.02 4.35
CA ARG A 192 -13.33 -8.23 4.51
C ARG A 192 -12.47 -9.45 4.79
N ASP A 193 -11.41 -9.65 4.03
CA ASP A 193 -10.63 -10.88 3.99
C ASP A 193 -9.65 -10.98 5.18
N GLU A 194 -9.19 -9.86 5.74
CA GLU A 194 -8.35 -9.81 6.95
C GLU A 194 -9.18 -9.66 8.25
N VAL A 195 -10.24 -8.83 8.23
CA VAL A 195 -10.97 -8.41 9.46
C VAL A 195 -12.34 -9.08 9.63
N ASN A 196 -12.85 -9.74 8.59
CA ASN A 196 -14.18 -10.34 8.54
C ASN A 196 -15.34 -9.32 8.61
N ILE A 197 -15.12 -8.06 8.19
CA ILE A 197 -16.18 -7.05 8.14
C ILE A 197 -16.94 -7.19 6.82
N PRO A 198 -18.28 -7.35 6.81
CA PRO A 198 -19.03 -7.43 5.57
C PRO A 198 -19.04 -6.09 4.85
N GLU A 199 -18.91 -6.12 3.52
CA GLU A 199 -18.90 -4.92 2.66
C GLU A 199 -20.11 -4.01 2.89
N SER A 200 -21.30 -4.57 3.15
CA SER A 200 -22.52 -3.80 3.44
C SER A 200 -22.43 -2.94 4.70
N SER A 201 -21.42 -3.18 5.55
CA SER A 201 -21.13 -2.39 6.75
C SER A 201 -20.03 -1.34 6.53
N LEU A 202 -19.53 -1.18 5.31
CA LEU A 202 -18.46 -0.24 4.96
C LEU A 202 -19.02 0.88 4.06
N SER A 203 -18.59 2.11 4.32
CA SER A 203 -18.78 3.21 3.37
C SER A 203 -17.88 3.03 2.15
N LYS A 204 -18.21 3.68 1.03
CA LYS A 204 -17.29 3.77 -0.11
C LYS A 204 -15.94 4.38 0.33
N PRO A 205 -14.79 3.79 -0.04
CA PRO A 205 -13.49 4.33 0.31
C PRO A 205 -13.27 5.73 -0.25
N LYS A 206 -12.49 6.53 0.45
CA LYS A 206 -12.00 7.83 -0.04
C LYS A 206 -10.50 7.92 0.11
N MET A 207 -9.80 8.27 -0.95
CA MET A 207 -8.34 8.40 -0.94
C MET A 207 -7.92 9.60 -0.08
N ILE A 208 -6.97 9.36 0.82
CA ILE A 208 -6.32 10.37 1.66
C ILE A 208 -5.03 10.85 0.99
N GLY A 209 -4.25 9.94 0.43
CA GLY A 209 -2.96 10.28 -0.17
C GLY A 209 -2.14 9.05 -0.54
N ILE A 210 -0.85 9.28 -0.79
CA ILE A 210 0.14 8.25 -1.13
C ILE A 210 1.34 8.44 -0.21
N ALA A 211 1.65 7.41 0.57
CA ALA A 211 2.83 7.34 1.43
C ALA A 211 3.86 6.38 0.82
N ARG A 212 5.12 6.53 1.23
CA ARG A 212 6.24 5.70 0.78
C ARG A 212 6.96 5.10 1.98
N ASN A 213 7.12 3.78 1.97
CA ASN A 213 7.88 3.04 2.96
C ASN A 213 9.38 3.12 2.63
N ILE A 214 10.11 3.98 3.33
CA ILE A 214 11.55 4.19 3.13
C ILE A 214 12.35 2.91 3.43
N THR A 215 11.89 2.10 4.39
CA THR A 215 12.54 0.83 4.76
C THR A 215 12.45 -0.24 3.66
N SER A 216 11.48 -0.11 2.75
CA SER A 216 11.35 -0.94 1.54
C SER A 216 11.68 -0.12 0.27
N ALA A 217 12.80 0.60 0.33
CA ALA A 217 13.32 1.41 -0.77
C ALA A 217 12.29 2.40 -1.35
N SER A 218 11.47 3.00 -0.48
CA SER A 218 10.40 3.95 -0.83
C SER A 218 9.24 3.36 -1.64
N ARG A 219 8.95 2.06 -1.48
CA ARG A 219 7.75 1.41 -2.03
C ARG A 219 6.48 2.19 -1.66
N PRO A 220 5.62 2.55 -2.63
CA PRO A 220 4.46 3.38 -2.37
C PRO A 220 3.20 2.59 -2.00
N SER A 221 2.30 3.24 -1.27
CA SER A 221 0.96 2.75 -0.94
C SER A 221 -0.06 3.89 -1.00
N ILE A 222 -1.23 3.63 -1.60
CA ILE A 222 -2.37 4.55 -1.54
C ILE A 222 -3.13 4.29 -0.24
N GLU A 223 -3.37 5.34 0.53
CA GLU A 223 -4.04 5.24 1.81
C GLU A 223 -5.47 5.78 1.73
N PHE A 224 -6.42 5.00 2.23
CA PHE A 224 -7.85 5.28 2.19
C PHE A 224 -8.44 5.55 3.56
N TYR A 225 -9.50 6.35 3.60
CA TYR A 225 -10.42 6.44 4.72
C TYR A 225 -11.65 5.60 4.43
N VAL A 226 -12.06 4.77 5.40
CA VAL A 226 -13.28 3.95 5.32
C VAL A 226 -14.04 4.05 6.64
N GLN A 227 -15.29 4.51 6.61
CA GLN A 227 -16.18 4.43 7.76
C GLN A 227 -16.83 3.03 7.80
N CYS A 228 -16.78 2.38 8.96
CA CYS A 228 -17.51 1.17 9.26
C CYS A 228 -18.73 1.50 10.14
N TYR A 229 -19.89 0.94 9.82
CA TYR A 229 -21.14 1.13 10.56
C TYR A 229 -21.29 0.19 11.76
N LYS A 230 -20.29 -0.68 12.00
CA LYS A 230 -20.20 -1.55 13.17
C LYS A 230 -19.31 -0.94 14.25
N SER A 231 -19.63 -1.24 15.50
CA SER A 231 -18.82 -0.87 16.66
C SER A 231 -17.55 -1.73 16.74
N SER A 232 -16.55 -1.23 17.47
CA SER A 232 -15.33 -1.97 17.81
C SER A 232 -15.64 -3.35 18.40
N SER A 233 -16.66 -3.45 19.27
CA SER A 233 -17.08 -4.70 19.89
C SER A 233 -17.63 -5.74 18.90
N GLU A 234 -18.47 -5.31 17.95
CA GLU A 234 -19.04 -6.19 16.92
C GLU A 234 -17.95 -6.67 15.96
N ILE A 235 -17.02 -5.79 15.61
CA ILE A 235 -15.88 -6.11 14.74
C ILE A 235 -14.95 -7.11 15.45
N LEU A 236 -14.67 -6.94 16.73
CA LEU A 236 -13.91 -7.91 17.51
C LEU A 236 -14.57 -9.30 17.50
N SER A 237 -15.90 -9.36 17.59
CA SER A 237 -16.64 -10.62 17.48
C SER A 237 -16.53 -11.24 16.08
N LEU A 238 -16.58 -10.44 15.01
CA LEU A 238 -16.41 -10.90 13.63
C LEU A 238 -15.00 -11.44 13.40
N TYR A 239 -13.96 -10.68 13.76
CA TYR A 239 -12.56 -11.07 13.60
C TYR A 239 -12.25 -12.39 14.31
N LYS A 240 -12.76 -12.57 15.53
CA LYS A 240 -12.56 -13.80 16.34
C LYS A 240 -13.25 -15.05 15.79
N GLN A 241 -14.13 -14.92 14.79
CA GLN A 241 -14.68 -16.10 14.11
C GLN A 241 -13.58 -16.83 13.32
N GLY A 242 -12.53 -16.13 12.87
CA GLY A 242 -11.40 -16.72 12.16
C GLY A 242 -11.79 -17.39 10.84
N SER A 243 -12.93 -16.99 10.27
CA SER A 243 -13.52 -17.57 9.06
C SER A 243 -13.25 -16.77 7.80
N GLN A 244 -12.61 -15.61 7.94
CA GLN A 244 -12.17 -14.78 6.83
C GLN A 244 -11.02 -15.44 6.06
N ALA A 245 -10.84 -15.08 4.79
CA ALA A 245 -9.92 -15.76 3.88
C ALA A 245 -8.45 -15.67 4.34
N GLU A 246 -8.08 -14.57 5.02
CA GLU A 246 -6.71 -14.25 5.42
C GLU A 246 -6.56 -14.23 6.95
N ALA A 247 -7.31 -15.09 7.64
CA ALA A 247 -7.29 -15.19 9.11
C ALA A 247 -5.89 -15.48 9.71
N ASP A 248 -4.96 -16.02 8.92
CA ASP A 248 -3.60 -16.35 9.35
C ASP A 248 -2.58 -15.20 9.15
N GLU A 249 -2.96 -14.12 8.46
CA GLU A 249 -2.07 -12.98 8.19
C GLU A 249 -1.89 -12.06 9.41
N SER A 250 -2.86 -12.05 10.32
CA SER A 250 -2.79 -11.32 11.58
C SER A 250 -3.03 -12.22 12.79
N THR A 251 -2.36 -11.94 13.90
CA THR A 251 -2.48 -12.72 15.14
C THR A 251 -3.33 -12.03 16.20
N ASN A 252 -3.64 -10.75 16.00
CA ASN A 252 -4.42 -9.97 16.96
C ASN A 252 -5.04 -8.73 16.30
N ILE A 253 -6.08 -8.19 16.93
CA ILE A 253 -6.75 -6.94 16.54
C ILE A 253 -6.79 -5.98 17.74
N LYS A 254 -6.55 -4.70 17.49
CA LYS A 254 -6.57 -3.63 18.49
C LYS A 254 -7.41 -2.47 17.99
N PHE A 255 -8.11 -1.83 18.91
CA PHE A 255 -8.95 -0.66 18.64
C PHE A 255 -8.40 0.52 19.43
N VAL A 256 -8.06 1.61 18.74
CA VAL A 256 -7.55 2.83 19.38
C VAL A 256 -8.52 3.99 19.11
N PRO A 257 -8.97 4.73 20.13
CA PRO A 257 -9.86 5.88 19.92
C PRO A 257 -9.27 6.86 18.89
N LEU A 258 -10.09 7.33 17.94
CA LEU A 258 -9.65 8.22 16.87
C LEU A 258 -8.96 9.49 17.39
N ASN A 259 -9.47 10.06 18.50
CA ASN A 259 -8.87 11.23 19.15
C ASN A 259 -7.48 10.96 19.77
N ARG A 260 -7.14 9.71 20.08
CA ARG A 260 -5.79 9.29 20.49
C ARG A 260 -4.90 9.06 19.28
N VAL A 261 -5.44 8.44 18.22
CA VAL A 261 -4.71 8.17 16.97
C VAL A 261 -4.11 9.45 16.37
N VAL A 262 -4.85 10.55 16.38
CA VAL A 262 -4.37 11.84 15.83
C VAL A 262 -3.18 12.45 16.58
N LYS A 263 -2.85 11.95 17.78
CA LYS A 263 -1.68 12.37 18.58
C LYS A 263 -0.78 11.19 18.96
N LEU A 264 -0.86 10.09 18.21
CA LEU A 264 -0.22 8.84 18.61
C LEU A 264 1.30 8.94 18.60
N GLU A 265 1.86 9.56 17.55
CA GLU A 265 3.29 9.82 17.41
C GLU A 265 3.87 10.58 18.62
N GLU A 266 3.12 11.56 19.15
CA GLU A 266 3.57 12.37 20.28
C GLU A 266 3.31 11.75 21.65
N ASN A 267 2.17 11.06 21.82
CA ASN A 267 1.68 10.67 23.15
C ASN A 267 1.91 9.19 23.49
N ASP A 268 2.26 8.35 22.51
CA ASP A 268 2.40 6.90 22.69
C ASP A 268 3.54 6.37 21.80
N ALA A 269 4.75 6.85 22.08
CA ALA A 269 5.94 6.51 21.32
C ALA A 269 6.25 5.01 21.31
N GLU A 270 5.88 4.29 22.37
CA GLU A 270 6.02 2.82 22.44
C GLU A 270 5.17 2.17 21.35
N PHE A 271 3.86 2.44 21.32
CA PHE A 271 3.00 1.87 20.30
C PHE A 271 3.34 2.37 18.89
N TRP A 272 3.72 3.65 18.74
CA TRP A 272 4.16 4.20 17.45
C TRP A 272 5.36 3.45 16.86
N ASN A 273 6.33 3.07 17.69
CA ASN A 273 7.51 2.31 17.26
C ASN A 273 7.20 0.85 16.92
N GLU A 274 6.07 0.32 17.38
CA GLU A 274 5.57 -1.01 16.98
C GLU A 274 4.73 -0.97 15.70
N LEU A 275 4.46 0.22 15.12
CA LEU A 275 3.71 0.34 13.87
C LEU A 275 4.58 0.03 12.65
N ALA A 276 4.00 -0.68 11.69
CA ALA A 276 4.57 -0.83 10.35
C ALA A 276 4.65 0.55 9.64
N PRO A 277 5.63 0.77 8.74
CA PRO A 277 5.73 2.02 7.99
C PRO A 277 4.48 2.37 7.17
N SER A 278 3.74 1.38 6.67
CA SER A 278 2.41 1.53 6.02
C SER A 278 1.41 2.21 6.95
N ALA A 279 1.17 1.64 8.13
CA ALA A 279 0.33 2.26 9.15
C ALA A 279 0.78 3.67 9.53
N LYS A 280 2.08 3.87 9.80
CA LYS A 280 2.63 5.22 10.09
C LYS A 280 2.30 6.20 8.96
N GLY A 281 2.49 5.79 7.71
CA GLY A 281 2.18 6.59 6.52
C GLY A 281 0.72 6.99 6.42
N CYS A 282 -0.19 6.04 6.62
CA CYS A 282 -1.63 6.32 6.66
C CYS A 282 -2.00 7.30 7.77
N LEU A 283 -1.48 7.11 8.99
CA LEU A 283 -1.78 8.00 10.12
C LEU A 283 -1.23 9.41 9.89
N ILE A 284 -0.02 9.55 9.36
CA ILE A 284 0.56 10.85 8.98
C ILE A 284 -0.30 11.51 7.90
N LEU A 285 -0.66 10.78 6.83
CA LEU A 285 -1.52 11.30 5.77
C LEU A 285 -2.87 11.77 6.29
N TYR A 286 -3.52 10.98 7.16
CA TYR A 286 -4.79 11.37 7.75
C TYR A 286 -4.65 12.67 8.55
N ARG A 287 -3.61 12.78 9.38
CA ARG A 287 -3.34 14.00 10.17
C ARG A 287 -3.06 15.21 9.30
N ILE A 288 -2.29 15.05 8.23
CA ILE A 288 -2.04 16.12 7.24
C ILE A 288 -3.36 16.56 6.60
N ALA A 289 -4.18 15.59 6.20
CA ALA A 289 -5.41 15.86 5.49
C ALA A 289 -6.47 16.56 6.34
N ILE A 290 -6.47 16.37 7.66
CA ILE A 290 -7.36 17.08 8.60
C ILE A 290 -6.71 18.29 9.28
N ASP A 291 -5.57 18.77 8.77
CA ASP A 291 -4.84 19.94 9.25
C ASP A 291 -4.34 19.82 10.72
N LEU A 292 -4.02 18.60 11.16
CA LEU A 292 -3.49 18.28 12.49
C LEU A 292 -2.05 17.73 12.46
N TYR A 293 -1.33 17.91 11.35
CA TYR A 293 0.09 17.59 11.25
C TYR A 293 0.94 18.85 11.09
N ASP A 294 2.09 18.87 11.75
CA ASP A 294 3.04 19.98 11.62
C ASP A 294 3.65 19.98 10.20
N GLU A 295 3.31 20.99 9.41
CA GLU A 295 3.79 21.11 8.03
C GLU A 295 5.32 21.22 7.93
N GLN A 296 5.99 21.71 8.97
CA GLN A 296 7.45 21.78 8.98
C GLN A 296 8.09 20.39 8.99
N LYS A 297 7.38 19.37 9.48
CA LYS A 297 7.83 17.98 9.48
C LYS A 297 7.66 17.29 8.12
N ILE A 298 6.96 17.89 7.16
CA ILE A 298 6.66 17.29 5.85
C ILE A 298 7.85 17.35 4.88
N ARG A 299 8.76 18.31 5.09
CA ARG A 299 9.90 18.60 4.21
C ARG A 299 11.15 17.78 4.54
#